data_AF-A2TY49-F1
#
_entry.id   AF-A2TY49-F1
#
_cell.length_a   1.000
_cell.length_b   1.000
_cell.length_c   1.000
_cell.angle_alpha   90.00
_cell.angle_beta   90.00
_cell.angle_gamma   90.00
#
_symmetry.space_group_name_H-M   'P 1'
#
loop_
_entity.id
_entity.type
_entity.pdbx_description
1 polymer ?
#
loop_
_entity_poly.entity_id
_entity_poly.type
_entity_poly.pdbx_seq_one_letter_code
_entity_poly.pdbx_strand_id
1 'polypeptide(L)'
;MKAQFIRLSKFIITPIIQKSWFADLLFSIPRIICGLLLTLSFGSDKFGLPWSNTENLGFFEVVAWFPKDVAEYGGIFALAPVFFAWMGAFSEAVGGLMLALGFKTRIASFLIMCTMLVAIFLQKWNQGMWSMLPAMGFLWVSLYHLYLGSGRFGIDYIIAKKLNQ
;
A
#
# COMPACT_ATOMS: atom_id res chain seq x y z
N MET A 1 -27.00 11.32 5.43
CA MET A 1 -26.15 10.70 4.38
C MET A 1 -25.06 11.65 3.85
N LYS A 2 -25.37 12.80 3.24
CA LYS A 2 -24.36 13.74 2.67
C LYS A 2 -23.31 14.22 3.69
N ALA A 3 -23.72 14.61 4.91
CA ALA A 3 -22.80 15.09 5.95
C ALA A 3 -21.80 14.02 6.44
N GLN A 4 -22.23 12.75 6.52
CA GLN A 4 -21.37 11.63 6.91
C GLN A 4 -20.30 11.34 5.84
N PHE A 5 -20.69 11.38 4.56
CA PHE A 5 -19.77 11.20 3.44
C PHE A 5 -18.68 12.28 3.40
N ILE A 6 -19.07 13.55 3.61
CA ILE A 6 -18.12 14.66 3.69
C ILE A 6 -17.15 14.48 4.85
N ARG A 7 -17.64 14.08 6.02
CA ARG A 7 -16.81 13.82 7.21
C ARG A 7 -15.81 12.70 6.95
N LEU A 8 -16.24 11.61 6.31
CA LEU A 8 -15.37 10.49 5.95
C LEU A 8 -14.29 10.92 4.93
N SER A 9 -14.67 11.65 3.89
CA SER A 9 -13.72 12.16 2.89
C SER A 9 -12.67 13.08 3.52
N LYS A 10 -13.10 14.01 4.40
CA LYS A 10 -12.18 14.86 5.18
C LYS A 10 -11.25 14.04 6.05
N PHE A 11 -11.76 13.02 6.73
CA PHE A 11 -10.92 12.12 7.54
C PHE A 11 -9.88 11.38 6.69
N ILE A 12 -10.27 10.86 5.52
CA ILE A 12 -9.34 10.13 4.65
C ILE A 12 -8.19 11.03 4.20
N ILE A 13 -8.49 12.28 3.83
CA ILE A 13 -7.51 13.20 3.23
C ILE A 13 -6.70 13.96 4.30
N THR A 14 -7.27 14.31 5.44
CA THR A 14 -6.59 15.21 6.40
C THR A 14 -5.59 14.43 7.25
N PRO A 15 -4.27 14.64 7.12
CA PRO A 15 -3.30 13.93 7.95
C PRO A 15 -3.27 14.48 9.38
N ILE A 16 -2.80 13.66 10.31
CA ILE A 16 -2.50 14.05 11.69
C ILE A 16 -1.10 14.69 11.70
N ILE A 17 -1.04 15.97 12.04
CA ILE A 17 0.19 16.75 12.08
C ILE A 17 0.82 16.64 13.47
N GLN A 18 2.11 16.36 13.53
CA GLN A 18 2.82 16.28 14.81
C GLN A 18 3.14 17.66 15.38
N LYS A 19 3.41 17.75 16.69
CA LYS A 19 3.79 19.03 17.33
C LYS A 19 5.03 19.65 16.67
N SER A 20 6.07 18.84 16.45
CA SER A 20 7.29 19.25 15.77
C SER A 20 7.28 18.81 14.30
N TRP A 21 7.73 19.69 13.41
CA TRP A 21 7.91 19.35 11.99
C TRP A 21 8.93 18.22 11.79
N PHE A 22 9.91 18.11 12.69
CA PHE A 22 10.92 17.06 12.66
C PHE A 22 10.31 15.68 12.88
N ALA A 23 9.28 15.56 13.73
CA ALA A 23 8.58 14.30 13.92
C ALA A 23 7.84 13.86 12.65
N ASP A 24 7.20 14.80 11.94
CA ASP A 24 6.60 14.48 10.63
C ASP A 24 7.66 14.07 9.60
N LEU A 25 8.84 14.70 9.62
CA LEU A 25 9.94 14.30 8.75
C LEU A 25 10.36 12.86 9.07
N LEU A 26 10.57 12.55 10.35
CA LEU A 26 10.99 11.23 10.80
C LEU A 26 10.00 10.14 10.42
N PHE A 27 8.68 10.39 10.48
CA PHE A 27 7.67 9.44 10.01
C PHE A 27 7.58 9.35 8.49
N SER A 28 7.89 10.43 7.77
CA SER A 28 7.88 10.42 6.30
C SER A 28 8.99 9.57 5.70
N ILE A 29 10.15 9.46 6.35
CA ILE A 29 11.29 8.65 5.88
C ILE A 29 10.88 7.18 5.67
N PRO A 30 10.42 6.43 6.70
CA PRO A 30 10.00 5.05 6.53
C PRO A 30 8.79 4.93 5.58
N ARG A 31 7.90 5.94 5.51
CA ARG A 31 6.83 5.97 4.51
C ARG A 31 7.36 5.92 3.09
N ILE A 32 8.26 6.84 2.78
CA ILE A 32 8.82 7.04 1.44
C ILE A 32 9.63 5.82 1.06
N ILE A 33 10.52 5.36 1.95
CA ILE A 33 11.34 4.17 1.71
C ILE A 33 10.45 2.94 1.49
N CYS A 34 9.45 2.69 2.34
CA CYS A 34 8.58 1.53 2.15
C CYS A 34 7.75 1.62 0.88
N GLY A 35 7.19 2.78 0.57
CA GLY A 35 6.44 2.97 -0.67
C GLY A 35 7.31 2.76 -1.91
N LEU A 36 8.55 3.25 -1.89
CA LEU A 36 9.52 3.05 -2.96
C LEU A 36 9.93 1.58 -3.09
N LEU A 37 10.24 0.89 -1.98
CA LEU A 37 10.59 -0.53 -1.99
C LEU A 37 9.43 -1.40 -2.49
N LEU A 38 8.20 -1.09 -2.07
CA LEU A 38 7.01 -1.78 -2.56
C LEU A 38 6.84 -1.58 -4.06
N THR A 39 6.92 -0.35 -4.58
CA THR A 39 6.63 -0.07 -5.99
C THR A 39 7.76 -0.47 -6.95
N LEU A 40 9.02 -0.32 -6.54
CA LEU A 40 10.20 -0.54 -7.38
C LEU A 40 10.79 -1.95 -7.29
N SER A 41 10.35 -2.77 -6.32
CA SER A 41 10.82 -4.14 -6.18
C SER A 41 9.65 -5.12 -6.17
N PHE A 42 8.76 -5.08 -5.18
CA PHE A 42 7.70 -6.09 -5.08
C PHE A 42 6.62 -5.92 -6.16
N GLY A 43 6.20 -4.70 -6.42
CA GLY A 43 5.18 -4.35 -7.40
C GLY A 43 5.68 -4.41 -8.84
N SER A 44 6.91 -3.98 -9.11
CA SER A 44 7.53 -4.02 -10.44
C SER A 44 7.69 -5.44 -11.00
N ASP A 45 7.77 -6.43 -10.12
CA ASP A 45 7.94 -7.83 -10.48
C ASP A 45 6.59 -8.54 -10.73
N LYS A 46 5.47 -7.90 -10.37
CA LYS A 46 4.13 -8.50 -10.40
C LYS A 46 3.10 -7.73 -11.24
N PHE A 47 3.28 -6.43 -11.41
CA PHE A 47 2.30 -5.51 -11.97
C PHE A 47 2.89 -4.65 -13.08
N GLY A 48 2.16 -4.46 -14.18
CA GLY A 48 2.64 -3.72 -15.35
C GLY A 48 2.57 -2.21 -15.18
N LEU A 49 3.74 -1.58 -15.12
CA LEU A 49 4.00 -0.15 -14.95
C LEU A 49 5.22 0.25 -15.82
N PRO A 50 5.46 1.55 -16.06
CA PRO A 50 6.60 2.00 -16.86
C PRO A 50 7.98 1.61 -16.32
N TRP A 51 8.07 1.20 -15.05
CA TRP A 51 9.29 0.76 -14.38
C TRP A 51 9.24 -0.71 -13.95
N SER A 52 8.37 -1.52 -14.56
CA SER A 52 8.30 -2.96 -14.27
C SER A 52 9.53 -3.70 -14.80
N ASN A 53 10.01 -4.67 -14.02
CA ASN A 53 11.17 -5.48 -14.40
C ASN A 53 10.77 -6.69 -15.26
N THR A 54 9.49 -7.07 -15.23
CA THR A 54 8.96 -8.19 -16.02
C THR A 54 8.80 -7.79 -17.47
N GLU A 55 9.51 -8.48 -18.37
CA GLU A 55 9.41 -8.26 -19.81
C GLU A 55 8.01 -8.55 -20.34
N ASN A 56 7.58 -7.79 -21.35
CA ASN A 56 6.31 -7.97 -22.06
C ASN A 56 5.03 -7.91 -21.20
N LEU A 57 5.10 -7.27 -20.03
CA LEU A 57 3.92 -7.05 -19.19
C LEU A 57 3.17 -5.79 -19.63
N GLY A 58 1.91 -5.93 -20.03
CA GLY A 58 1.05 -4.81 -20.43
C GLY A 58 0.71 -3.88 -19.27
N PHE A 59 0.28 -2.65 -19.58
CA PHE A 59 -0.07 -1.69 -18.53
C PHE A 59 -1.25 -2.18 -17.67
N PHE A 60 -1.07 -2.18 -16.35
CA PHE A 60 -2.00 -2.73 -15.36
C PHE A 60 -2.32 -4.22 -15.52
N GLU A 61 -1.48 -4.94 -16.25
CA GLU A 61 -1.50 -6.39 -16.31
C GLU A 61 -0.80 -6.98 -15.08
N VAL A 62 -1.21 -8.18 -14.69
CA VAL A 62 -0.61 -8.95 -13.60
C VAL A 62 0.13 -10.12 -14.20
N VAL A 63 1.32 -10.40 -13.69
CA VAL A 63 2.15 -11.51 -14.16
C VAL A 63 1.42 -12.86 -14.04
N ALA A 64 1.52 -13.70 -15.07
CA ALA A 64 0.69 -14.89 -15.25
C ALA A 64 0.84 -15.97 -14.15
N TRP A 65 1.96 -15.98 -13.41
CA TRP A 65 2.17 -16.93 -12.31
C TRP A 65 1.40 -16.51 -11.05
N PHE A 66 1.20 -15.22 -10.81
CA PHE A 66 0.70 -14.73 -9.52
C PHE A 66 -0.75 -15.17 -9.21
N PRO A 67 -1.70 -15.18 -10.17
CA PRO A 67 -3.02 -15.77 -9.93
C PRO A 67 -2.99 -17.26 -9.56
N LYS A 68 -1.98 -18.01 -10.03
CA LYS A 68 -1.85 -19.44 -9.70
C LYS A 68 -1.48 -19.61 -8.23
N ASP A 69 -0.46 -18.89 -7.78
CA ASP A 69 -0.07 -18.86 -6.35
C ASP A 69 -1.23 -18.43 -5.45
N VAL A 70 -1.98 -17.40 -5.86
CA VAL A 70 -3.14 -16.92 -5.10
C VAL A 70 -4.25 -17.97 -5.02
N ALA A 71 -4.45 -18.79 -6.06
CA ALA A 71 -5.43 -19.86 -6.02
C ALA A 71 -5.08 -20.94 -4.97
N GLU A 72 -3.79 -21.20 -4.76
CA GLU A 72 -3.31 -22.18 -3.77
C GLU A 72 -3.59 -21.76 -2.33
N TYR A 73 -3.82 -20.47 -2.06
CA TYR A 73 -4.19 -19.98 -0.72
C TYR A 73 -5.57 -20.50 -0.25
N GLY A 74 -6.41 -20.99 -1.16
CA GLY A 74 -7.71 -21.56 -0.83
C GLY A 74 -8.77 -20.53 -0.45
N GLY A 75 -9.95 -21.01 -0.01
CA GLY A 75 -11.05 -20.16 0.44
C GLY A 75 -11.51 -19.15 -0.62
N ILE A 76 -11.67 -17.88 -0.21
CA ILE A 76 -12.07 -16.79 -1.12
C ILE A 76 -11.04 -16.51 -2.23
N PHE A 77 -9.77 -16.81 -1.98
CA PHE A 77 -8.69 -16.58 -2.95
C PHE A 77 -8.75 -17.56 -4.12
N ALA A 78 -9.14 -18.81 -3.87
CA ALA A 78 -9.39 -19.80 -4.91
C ALA A 78 -10.66 -19.51 -5.73
N LEU A 79 -11.65 -18.81 -5.17
CA LEU A 79 -12.88 -18.45 -5.89
C LEU A 79 -12.66 -17.32 -6.90
N ALA A 80 -11.77 -16.38 -6.61
CA ALA A 80 -11.49 -15.23 -7.47
C ALA A 80 -9.99 -14.89 -7.55
N PRO A 81 -9.13 -15.83 -8.00
CA PRO A 81 -7.68 -15.70 -7.88
C PRO A 81 -7.13 -14.55 -8.71
N VAL A 82 -7.66 -14.32 -9.91
CA VAL A 82 -7.26 -13.21 -10.78
C VAL A 82 -7.55 -11.86 -10.13
N PHE A 83 -8.71 -11.72 -9.49
CA PHE A 83 -9.08 -10.49 -8.80
C PHE A 83 -8.16 -10.22 -7.61
N PHE A 84 -7.92 -11.21 -6.75
CA PHE A 84 -7.06 -11.03 -5.58
C PHE A 84 -5.58 -10.86 -5.94
N ALA A 85 -5.09 -11.53 -6.98
CA ALA A 85 -3.76 -11.30 -7.53
C ALA A 85 -3.63 -9.88 -8.08
N TRP A 86 -4.63 -9.39 -8.81
CA TRP A 86 -4.65 -8.02 -9.30
C TRP A 86 -4.65 -7.01 -8.15
N MET A 87 -5.53 -7.19 -7.15
CA MET A 87 -5.58 -6.31 -5.98
C MET A 87 -4.27 -6.33 -5.18
N GLY A 88 -3.65 -7.50 -5.02
CA GLY A 88 -2.37 -7.64 -4.33
C GLY A 88 -1.24 -6.93 -5.08
N ALA A 89 -1.11 -7.17 -6.38
CA ALA A 89 -0.08 -6.58 -7.22
C ALA A 89 -0.28 -5.05 -7.36
N PHE A 90 -1.51 -4.59 -7.55
CA PHE A 90 -1.86 -3.17 -7.58
C PHE A 90 -1.54 -2.47 -6.26
N SER A 91 -1.84 -3.10 -5.13
CA SER A 91 -1.55 -2.57 -3.79
C SER A 91 -0.05 -2.39 -3.56
N GLU A 92 0.78 -3.36 -3.94
CA GLU A 92 2.23 -3.24 -3.84
C GLU A 92 2.77 -2.19 -4.83
N ALA A 93 2.28 -2.18 -6.07
CA ALA A 93 2.81 -1.34 -7.12
C ALA A 93 2.30 0.11 -7.05
N VAL A 94 1.00 0.32 -7.31
CA VAL A 94 0.38 1.64 -7.31
C VAL A 94 0.16 2.14 -5.88
N GLY A 95 -0.25 1.24 -4.96
CA GLY A 95 -0.38 1.59 -3.55
C GLY A 95 0.96 1.98 -2.92
N GLY A 96 2.06 1.30 -3.27
CA GLY A 96 3.42 1.68 -2.87
C GLY A 96 3.80 3.10 -3.36
N LEU A 97 3.54 3.41 -4.63
CA LEU A 97 3.78 4.75 -5.19
C LEU A 97 2.96 5.82 -4.46
N MET A 98 1.67 5.57 -4.25
CA MET A 98 0.76 6.46 -3.53
C MET A 98 1.21 6.69 -2.09
N LEU A 99 1.67 5.64 -1.40
CA LEU A 99 2.23 5.71 -0.06
C LEU A 99 3.50 6.57 -0.05
N ALA A 100 4.42 6.38 -1.01
CA ALA A 100 5.65 7.15 -1.09
C ALA A 100 5.37 8.66 -1.25
N LEU A 101 4.49 9.01 -2.19
CA LEU A 101 4.10 10.40 -2.44
C LEU A 101 3.24 11.01 -1.31
N GLY A 102 2.68 10.17 -0.43
CA GLY A 102 1.71 10.59 0.59
C GLY A 102 0.41 11.08 -0.04
N PHE A 103 -0.06 10.40 -1.09
CA PHE A 103 -1.33 10.66 -1.77
C PHE A 103 -2.33 9.56 -1.44
N LYS A 104 -3.51 9.94 -0.93
CA LYS A 104 -4.52 9.02 -0.39
C LYS A 104 -3.90 7.97 0.54
N THR A 105 -3.01 8.44 1.41
CA THR A 105 -2.13 7.65 2.27
C THR A 105 -2.92 6.59 3.05
N ARG A 106 -4.06 6.95 3.64
CA ARG A 106 -4.88 5.99 4.41
C ARG A 106 -5.46 4.88 3.56
N ILE A 107 -5.86 5.16 2.32
CA ILE A 107 -6.38 4.15 1.41
C ILE A 107 -5.25 3.23 0.97
N ALA A 108 -4.13 3.81 0.54
CA ALA A 108 -2.94 3.03 0.14
C ALA A 108 -2.44 2.14 1.29
N SER A 109 -2.32 2.70 2.50
CA SER A 109 -1.96 1.96 3.71
C SER A 109 -2.94 0.84 4.04
N PHE A 110 -4.25 1.06 3.89
CA PHE A 110 -5.24 0.00 4.12
C PHE A 110 -5.07 -1.17 3.14
N LEU A 111 -4.91 -0.87 1.84
CA LEU A 111 -4.68 -1.90 0.83
C LEU A 111 -3.38 -2.67 1.09
N ILE A 112 -2.29 -1.97 1.39
CA ILE A 112 -0.99 -2.58 1.69
C ILE A 112 -1.10 -3.46 2.93
N MET A 113 -1.76 -2.99 3.99
CA MET A 113 -2.01 -3.76 5.20
C MET A 113 -2.71 -5.09 4.88
N CYS A 114 -3.78 -5.07 4.09
CA CYS A 114 -4.47 -6.28 3.66
C CYS A 114 -3.55 -7.24 2.88
N THR A 115 -2.77 -6.73 1.92
CA THR A 115 -1.83 -7.53 1.12
C THR A 115 -0.73 -8.15 2.00
N MET A 116 -0.19 -7.40 2.96
CA MET A 116 0.85 -7.91 3.85
C MET A 116 0.32 -8.97 4.81
N LEU A 117 -0.92 -8.82 5.32
CA LEU A 117 -1.56 -9.86 6.14
C LEU A 117 -1.73 -11.16 5.34
N VAL A 118 -2.18 -11.07 4.09
CA VAL A 118 -2.26 -12.23 3.18
C VAL A 118 -0.88 -12.85 2.97
N ALA A 119 0.14 -12.04 2.69
CA ALA A 119 1.51 -12.54 2.49
C ALA A 119 2.06 -13.27 3.73
N ILE A 120 1.82 -12.73 4.93
CA ILE A 120 2.26 -13.32 6.21
C ILE A 120 1.56 -14.65 6.45
N PHE A 121 0.22 -14.67 6.43
CA PHE A 121 -0.55 -15.83 6.88
C PHE A 121 -0.75 -16.91 5.81
N LEU A 122 -0.79 -16.55 4.52
CA LEU A 122 -1.13 -17.49 3.45
C LEU A 122 0.07 -17.86 2.59
N GLN A 123 1.01 -16.94 2.35
CA GLN A 123 2.17 -17.22 1.50
C GLN A 123 3.40 -17.70 2.27
N LYS A 124 3.70 -17.07 3.42
CA LYS A 124 5.01 -17.21 4.09
C LYS A 124 4.96 -17.87 5.48
N TRP A 125 3.78 -18.18 6.02
CA TRP A 125 3.60 -18.70 7.38
C TRP A 125 4.51 -19.89 7.71
N ASN A 126 4.61 -20.86 6.80
CA ASN A 126 5.40 -22.08 6.98
C ASN A 126 6.88 -21.94 6.58
N GLN A 127 7.31 -20.77 6.10
CA GLN A 127 8.69 -20.52 5.61
C GLN A 127 9.59 -19.86 6.69
N GLY A 128 9.10 -19.73 7.92
CA GLY A 128 9.82 -19.17 9.06
C GLY A 128 9.82 -17.63 9.11
N MET A 129 10.23 -17.10 10.26
CA MET A 129 10.17 -15.67 10.59
C MET A 129 10.96 -14.78 9.62
N TRP A 130 12.16 -15.20 9.22
CA TRP A 130 13.00 -14.42 8.30
C TRP A 130 12.35 -14.17 6.94
N SER A 131 11.60 -15.16 6.44
CA SER A 131 10.86 -15.04 5.18
C SER A 131 9.66 -14.09 5.26
N MET A 132 9.12 -13.87 6.48
CA MET A 132 7.99 -12.96 6.75
C MET A 132 8.44 -11.54 7.09
N LEU A 133 9.71 -11.32 7.40
CA LEU A 133 10.22 -10.05 7.90
C LEU A 133 9.92 -8.85 6.98
N PRO A 134 10.08 -8.95 5.64
CA PRO A 134 9.71 -7.84 4.76
C PRO A 134 8.22 -7.49 4.84
N ALA A 135 7.35 -8.51 4.80
CA ALA A 135 5.90 -8.31 4.86
C ALA A 135 5.47 -7.70 6.19
N MET A 136 6.08 -8.13 7.31
CA MET A 136 5.84 -7.53 8.63
C MET A 136 6.35 -6.08 8.73
N GLY A 137 7.50 -5.78 8.12
CA GLY A 137 8.02 -4.41 8.06
C GLY A 137 7.07 -3.46 7.33
N PHE A 138 6.61 -3.86 6.14
CA PHE A 138 5.62 -3.09 5.39
C PHE A 138 4.27 -3.01 6.10
N LEU A 139 3.84 -4.09 6.77
CA LEU A 139 2.63 -4.09 7.58
C LEU A 139 2.71 -3.03 8.68
N TRP A 140 3.80 -3.00 9.46
CA TRP A 140 3.95 -1.97 10.50
C TRP A 140 3.94 -0.57 9.93
N VAL A 141 4.61 -0.36 8.79
CA VAL A 141 4.62 0.95 8.13
C VAL A 141 3.25 1.40 7.63
N SER A 142 2.48 0.46 7.09
CA SER A 142 1.11 0.70 6.66
C SER A 142 0.18 0.99 7.83
N LEU A 143 0.33 0.29 8.97
CA LEU A 143 -0.56 0.43 10.12
C LEU A 143 -0.49 1.82 10.75
N TYR A 144 0.70 2.38 10.96
CA TYR A 144 0.76 3.72 11.55
C TYR A 144 0.34 4.81 10.55
N HIS A 145 0.61 4.64 9.25
CA HIS A 145 0.17 5.58 8.22
C HIS A 145 -1.34 5.50 7.93
N LEU A 146 -1.97 4.37 8.21
CA LEU A 146 -3.43 4.24 8.19
C LEU A 146 -4.07 5.20 9.20
N TYR A 147 -3.45 5.35 10.37
CA TYR A 147 -3.92 6.29 11.40
C TYR A 147 -3.45 7.73 11.13
N LEU A 148 -2.14 7.94 11.00
CA LEU A 148 -1.51 9.26 10.88
C LEU A 148 -1.82 9.93 9.54
N GLY A 149 -2.03 9.19 8.45
CA GLY A 149 -2.02 9.75 7.10
C GLY A 149 -0.62 10.25 6.71
N SER A 150 -0.52 11.16 5.75
CA SER A 150 0.77 11.57 5.19
C SER A 150 1.70 12.40 6.11
N GLY A 151 1.21 12.92 7.24
CA GLY A 151 1.87 14.02 7.95
C GLY A 151 2.07 15.26 7.06
N ARG A 152 2.95 16.18 7.48
CA ARG A 152 3.27 17.42 6.71
C ARG A 152 3.91 17.17 5.34
N PHE A 153 4.66 16.08 5.19
CA PHE A 153 5.45 15.77 3.99
C PHE A 153 4.70 14.83 3.05
N GLY A 154 3.56 15.24 2.52
CA GLY A 154 2.84 14.46 1.50
C GLY A 154 1.76 15.26 0.80
N ILE A 155 1.28 14.74 -0.32
CA ILE A 155 0.29 15.40 -1.17
C ILE A 155 -1.04 15.59 -0.42
N ASP A 156 -1.44 14.65 0.43
CA ASP A 156 -2.64 14.73 1.25
C ASP A 156 -2.68 16.00 2.12
N TYR A 157 -1.55 16.40 2.72
CA TYR A 157 -1.45 17.64 3.49
C TYR A 157 -1.68 18.88 2.63
N ILE A 158 -1.10 18.92 1.43
CA ILE A 158 -1.25 20.04 0.49
C ILE A 158 -2.72 20.18 0.07
N ILE A 159 -3.38 19.07 -0.23
CA ILE A 159 -4.80 19.03 -0.57
C ILE A 159 -5.64 19.47 0.64
N ALA A 160 -5.39 18.92 1.83
CA ALA A 160 -6.13 19.25 3.04
C ALA A 160 -6.00 20.74 3.40
N LYS A 161 -4.81 21.34 3.19
CA LYS A 161 -4.60 22.77 3.40
C LYS A 161 -5.45 23.62 2.46
N LYS A 162 -5.51 23.26 1.17
CA LYS A 162 -6.35 23.98 0.19
C LYS A 162 -7.85 23.81 0.41
N LEU A 163 -8.30 22.68 0.96
CA LEU A 163 -9.73 22.41 1.22
C LEU A 163 -10.26 23.05 2.51
N ASN A 164 -9.38 23.42 3.44
CA ASN A 164 -9.73 24.06 4.71
C ASN A 164 -9.37 25.56 4.75
N GLN A 165 -8.76 26.09 3.69
CA GLN A 165 -8.67 27.52 3.39
C GLN A 165 -9.94 27.97 2.67
#